data_AF-A0A9D1FA11-F1
#
_entry.id   AF-A0A9D1FA11-F1
#
_cell.length_a   1.000
_cell.length_b   1.000
_cell.length_c   1.000
_cell.angle_alpha   90.00
_cell.angle_beta   90.00
_cell.angle_gamma   90.00
#
_symmetry.space_group_name_H-M   'P 1'
#
loop_
_entity.id
_entity.type
_entity.pdbx_description
1 polymer ?
#
loop_
_entity_poly.entity_id
_entity_poly.type
_entity_poly.pdbx_seq_one_letter_code
_entity_poly.pdbx_strand_id
1 'polypeptide(L)'
;MNCIKCGREIPEGELFCAVCSQAPEQREPVRRPAPAAQSRPSDARKNTGARSAERRSSKKGPTVALVLVCLLLAGAIGYIVLSHGRLTVEQNRLEARQQQLEQRENEFAALEQSKEALSAQLETANDSIAILEDEISKLERQLNESQSNVSQSQYDLTSQKQQLDKLTGEKNALEEAAQLLQEQLTSLQTSYAVASEKANFMDSYVVFVNNDGSGLYHTYDCSQFKRDSFWAYSRKLAQSNGYDPCPQCQ
;
A
#
# COMPACT_ATOMS: atom_id res chain seq x y z
N MET A 1 12.70 -5.07 -11.68
CA MET A 1 12.00 -5.12 -10.37
C MET A 1 12.94 -4.61 -9.29
N ASN A 2 12.48 -4.26 -8.09
CA ASN A 2 13.33 -3.75 -7.01
C ASN A 2 13.47 -4.78 -5.88
N CYS A 3 14.64 -4.86 -5.27
CA CYS A 3 14.91 -5.74 -4.14
C CYS A 3 14.02 -5.40 -2.95
N ILE A 4 13.29 -6.39 -2.44
CA ILE A 4 12.33 -6.21 -1.34
C ILE A 4 13.02 -5.71 -0.05
N LYS A 5 14.30 -6.05 0.15
CA LYS A 5 15.03 -5.74 1.38
C LYS A 5 15.73 -4.38 1.38
N CYS A 6 16.11 -3.85 0.22
CA CYS A 6 16.90 -2.61 0.14
C CYS A 6 16.53 -1.64 -0.99
N GLY A 7 15.54 -1.98 -1.83
CA GLY A 7 15.01 -1.09 -2.86
C GLY A 7 15.87 -0.92 -4.12
N ARG A 8 17.04 -1.57 -4.24
CA ARG A 8 17.87 -1.51 -5.46
C ARG A 8 17.24 -2.25 -6.63
N GLU A 9 17.45 -1.76 -7.85
CA GLU A 9 17.04 -2.44 -9.08
C GLU A 9 17.74 -3.80 -9.22
N ILE A 10 16.96 -4.82 -9.57
CA ILE A 10 17.39 -6.20 -9.78
C ILE A 10 16.85 -6.75 -11.12
N PRO A 11 17.60 -7.66 -11.78
CA PRO A 11 17.19 -8.28 -13.03
C PRO A 11 15.87 -9.05 -12.90
N GLU A 12 15.13 -9.15 -14.00
CA GLU A 12 13.82 -9.83 -14.01
C GLU A 12 13.96 -11.31 -13.64
N GLY A 13 13.21 -11.73 -12.62
CA GLY A 13 13.21 -13.11 -12.11
C GLY A 13 13.81 -13.29 -10.71
N GLU A 14 14.49 -12.29 -10.15
CA GLU A 14 15.02 -12.35 -8.78
C GLU A 14 14.23 -11.45 -7.81
N LEU A 15 14.14 -11.85 -6.53
CA LEU A 15 13.46 -11.09 -5.46
C LEU A 15 14.43 -10.29 -4.57
N PHE A 16 15.71 -10.66 -4.55
CA PHE A 16 16.75 -10.06 -3.71
C PHE A 16 17.99 -9.69 -4.51
N CYS A 17 18.66 -8.58 -4.17
CA CYS A 17 19.93 -8.23 -4.82
C CYS A 17 21.09 -9.10 -4.30
N ALA A 18 22.19 -9.18 -5.05
CA ALA A 18 23.36 -10.00 -4.73
C ALA A 18 23.98 -9.75 -3.34
N VAL A 19 23.75 -8.57 -2.74
CA VAL A 19 24.21 -8.22 -1.39
C VAL A 19 23.24 -8.73 -0.33
N CYS A 20 21.92 -8.68 -0.61
CA CYS A 20 20.89 -9.11 0.32
C CYS A 20 20.64 -10.63 0.29
N SER A 21 21.05 -11.31 -0.78
CA SER A 21 20.97 -12.78 -0.92
C SER A 21 22.09 -13.52 -0.19
N GLN A 22 23.16 -12.83 0.22
CA GLN A 22 24.20 -13.42 1.05
C GLN A 22 23.79 -13.40 2.52
N ALA A 23 23.38 -14.56 3.02
CA ALA A 23 23.23 -14.80 4.45
C ALA A 23 24.62 -14.74 5.12
N PRO A 24 24.77 -14.15 6.31
CA PRO A 24 26.03 -14.20 7.05
C PRO A 24 26.32 -15.65 7.47
N GLU A 25 27.55 -16.09 7.21
CA GLU A 25 28.08 -17.37 7.64
C GLU A 25 27.93 -17.56 9.17
N GLN A 26 27.27 -18.67 9.51
CA GLN A 26 27.55 -19.58 10.61
C GLN A 26 28.12 -18.99 11.91
N ARG A 27 27.28 -18.90 12.95
CA ARG A 27 27.74 -19.01 14.33
C ARG A 27 27.75 -20.49 14.72
N GLU A 28 28.95 -21.03 14.89
CA GLU A 28 29.22 -22.35 15.47
C GLU A 28 28.59 -22.52 16.87
N PRO A 29 28.31 -23.77 17.28
CA PRO A 29 27.63 -24.09 18.53
C PRO A 29 28.55 -23.97 19.75
N VAL A 30 28.15 -23.16 20.72
CA VAL A 30 28.81 -23.11 22.04
C VAL A 30 28.55 -24.42 22.79
N ARG A 31 29.59 -25.24 22.88
CA ARG A 31 29.66 -26.43 23.76
C ARG A 31 29.70 -26.01 25.23
N ARG A 32 28.87 -26.65 26.04
CA ARG A 32 28.95 -26.67 27.51
C ARG A 32 30.24 -27.37 27.97
N PRO A 33 30.84 -26.94 29.08
CA PRO A 33 31.55 -27.87 29.96
C PRO A 33 30.99 -27.87 31.39
N ALA A 34 30.81 -29.06 31.94
CA ALA A 34 30.74 -29.37 33.36
C ALA A 34 31.44 -30.74 33.56
N PRO A 35 31.84 -31.16 34.77
CA PRO A 35 32.45 -30.43 35.88
C PRO A 35 33.87 -30.99 36.20
N ALA A 36 34.70 -30.24 36.90
CA ALA A 36 36.01 -30.70 37.36
C ALA A 36 35.88 -31.53 38.66
N ALA A 37 36.16 -32.81 38.57
CA ALA A 37 36.34 -33.73 39.70
C ALA A 37 37.67 -33.40 40.41
N GLN A 38 37.61 -33.12 41.71
CA GLN A 38 38.81 -33.04 42.56
C GLN A 38 38.96 -34.34 43.35
N SER A 39 40.08 -34.99 43.06
CA SER A 39 40.58 -36.21 43.65
C SER A 39 41.08 -36.00 45.07
N ARG A 40 40.73 -36.94 45.94
CA ARG A 40 41.45 -37.23 47.19
C ARG A 40 42.89 -37.67 46.88
N PRO A 41 43.84 -37.40 47.78
CA PRO A 41 44.97 -38.28 47.99
C PRO A 41 44.77 -39.07 49.28
N SER A 42 44.87 -40.38 49.14
CA SER A 42 45.05 -41.36 50.20
C SER A 42 46.54 -41.64 50.43
N ASP A 43 46.81 -41.96 51.68
CA ASP A 43 47.79 -42.93 52.16
C ASP A 43 49.24 -42.56 52.44
N ALA A 44 49.60 -43.11 53.60
CA ALA A 44 50.85 -43.73 53.98
C ALA A 44 51.87 -42.82 54.67
N ARG A 45 52.57 -43.22 55.74
CA ARG A 45 52.58 -44.42 56.60
C ARG A 45 53.81 -44.21 57.52
N LYS A 46 53.84 -44.92 58.67
CA LYS A 46 55.05 -45.28 59.47
C LYS A 46 55.71 -44.14 60.25
N ASN A 47 56.31 -44.34 61.43
CA ASN A 47 56.41 -45.49 62.33
C ASN A 47 57.06 -45.00 63.64
N THR A 48 56.64 -45.58 64.76
CA THR A 48 57.44 -46.09 65.90
C THR A 48 58.66 -45.35 66.46
N GLY A 49 58.65 -45.22 67.79
CA GLY A 49 59.85 -45.15 68.65
C GLY A 49 59.45 -44.71 70.06
N ALA A 50 58.88 -45.58 70.91
CA ALA A 50 59.58 -46.49 71.82
C ALA A 50 60.54 -45.79 72.80
N ARG A 51 60.15 -45.71 74.09
CA ARG A 51 61.07 -46.01 75.19
C ARG A 51 60.32 -46.33 76.49
N SER A 52 60.80 -47.41 77.10
CA SER A 52 60.32 -48.11 78.28
C SER A 52 60.98 -47.62 79.57
N ALA A 53 60.55 -48.24 80.68
CA ALA A 53 61.20 -48.37 81.98
C ALA A 53 60.89 -47.23 82.98
N GLU A 54 60.69 -47.43 84.26
CA GLU A 54 60.88 -48.59 85.15
C GLU A 54 60.02 -48.36 86.41
N ARG A 55 59.58 -49.45 87.04
CA ARG A 55 58.87 -49.49 88.33
C ARG A 55 59.77 -49.09 89.52
N ARG A 56 59.17 -48.53 90.58
CA ARG A 56 59.40 -48.85 92.02
C ARG A 56 58.41 -48.03 92.88
N SER A 57 57.42 -48.66 93.50
CA SER A 57 57.43 -49.20 94.87
C SER A 57 57.59 -48.14 95.98
N SER A 58 56.51 -47.81 96.68
CA SER A 58 56.32 -48.10 98.13
C SER A 58 55.25 -47.21 98.81
N LYS A 59 54.35 -47.88 99.55
CA LYS A 59 53.48 -47.45 100.68
C LYS A 59 52.45 -46.32 100.50
N LYS A 60 51.21 -46.78 100.29
CA LYS A 60 49.89 -46.36 100.83
C LYS A 60 49.77 -44.93 101.41
N GLY A 61 49.06 -44.09 100.66
CA GLY A 61 48.40 -42.84 101.01
C GLY A 61 47.46 -42.45 99.84
N PRO A 62 46.55 -41.48 99.95
CA PRO A 62 45.39 -41.30 99.05
C PRO A 62 45.72 -40.81 97.61
N THR A 63 46.95 -41.01 97.12
CA THR A 63 47.48 -40.41 95.87
C THR A 63 47.20 -41.22 94.60
N VAL A 64 47.03 -42.54 94.67
CA VAL A 64 46.68 -43.36 93.47
C VAL A 64 45.25 -43.09 92.99
N ALA A 65 44.33 -42.82 93.93
CA ALA A 65 43.00 -42.34 93.60
C ALA A 65 43.07 -41.00 92.85
N LEU A 66 43.98 -40.11 93.26
CA LEU A 66 44.15 -38.78 92.66
C LEU A 66 44.66 -38.84 91.21
N VAL A 67 45.61 -39.74 90.90
CA VAL A 67 46.12 -39.90 89.51
C VAL A 67 45.07 -40.51 88.56
N LEU A 68 44.30 -41.50 89.03
CA LEU A 68 43.19 -42.05 88.25
C LEU A 68 42.08 -41.01 88.03
N VAL A 69 41.78 -40.20 89.05
CA VAL A 69 40.84 -39.08 88.95
C VAL A 69 41.36 -38.03 87.95
N CYS A 70 42.66 -37.70 87.95
CA CYS A 70 43.25 -36.78 86.98
C CYS A 70 43.20 -37.30 85.53
N LEU A 71 43.43 -38.59 85.29
CA LEU A 71 43.31 -39.19 83.95
C LEU A 71 41.86 -39.24 83.47
N LEU A 72 40.91 -39.53 84.37
CA LEU A 72 39.47 -39.46 84.07
C LEU A 72 39.03 -38.01 83.79
N LEU A 73 39.55 -37.02 84.54
CA LEU A 73 39.33 -35.60 84.29
C LEU A 73 39.91 -35.17 82.94
N ALA A 74 41.15 -35.57 82.60
CA ALA A 74 41.76 -35.26 81.32
C ALA A 74 41.00 -35.91 80.15
N GLY A 75 40.53 -37.15 80.30
CA GLY A 75 39.67 -37.83 79.35
C GLY A 75 38.31 -37.16 79.20
N ALA A 76 37.70 -36.71 80.31
CA ALA A 76 36.45 -35.97 80.31
C ALA A 76 36.62 -34.59 79.64
N ILE A 77 37.70 -33.86 79.92
CA ILE A 77 38.02 -32.57 79.28
C ILE A 77 38.27 -32.78 77.78
N GLY A 78 39.04 -33.79 77.38
CA GLY A 78 39.26 -34.13 75.97
C GLY A 78 37.95 -34.50 75.25
N TYR A 79 37.08 -35.25 75.92
CA TYR A 79 35.74 -35.58 75.43
C TYR A 79 34.85 -34.34 75.27
N ILE A 80 34.91 -33.40 76.22
CA ILE A 80 34.19 -32.11 76.16
C ILE A 80 34.70 -31.25 75.00
N VAL A 81 36.02 -31.15 74.79
CA VAL A 81 36.59 -30.39 73.66
C VAL A 81 36.20 -31.01 72.32
N LEU A 82 36.25 -32.34 72.21
CA LEU A 82 35.82 -33.07 71.01
C LEU A 82 34.30 -32.98 70.77
N SER A 83 33.48 -32.99 71.82
CA SER A 83 32.03 -32.85 71.70
C SER A 83 31.62 -31.44 71.30
N HIS A 84 32.26 -30.41 71.86
CA HIS A 84 32.07 -29.01 71.44
C HIS A 84 32.54 -28.75 70.02
N GLY A 85 33.69 -29.32 69.60
CA GLY A 85 34.19 -29.22 68.24
C GLY A 85 33.25 -29.88 67.22
N ARG A 86 32.68 -31.04 67.55
CA ARG A 86 31.61 -31.64 66.73
C ARG A 86 30.37 -30.76 66.67
N LEU A 87 29.97 -30.13 67.77
CA LEU A 87 28.82 -29.21 67.80
C LEU A 87 29.05 -27.98 66.91
N THR A 88 30.23 -27.37 66.96
CA THR A 88 30.56 -26.19 66.13
C THR A 88 30.61 -26.55 64.65
N VAL A 89 31.13 -27.72 64.30
CA VAL A 89 31.13 -28.20 62.90
C VAL A 89 29.70 -28.43 62.41
N GLU A 90 28.80 -29.01 63.23
CA GLU A 90 27.39 -29.17 62.88
C GLU A 90 26.65 -27.82 62.79
N GLN A 91 26.97 -26.86 63.66
CA GLN A 91 26.42 -25.49 63.57
C GLN A 91 26.85 -24.79 62.28
N ASN A 92 28.15 -24.79 61.95
CA ASN A 92 28.66 -24.22 60.70
C ASN A 92 28.04 -24.90 59.48
N ARG A 93 27.76 -26.21 59.56
CA ARG A 93 27.12 -26.97 58.50
C ARG A 93 25.64 -26.61 58.32
N LEU A 94 24.94 -26.32 59.41
CA LEU A 94 23.56 -25.83 59.39
C LEU A 94 23.48 -24.42 58.80
N GLU A 95 24.37 -23.52 59.21
CA GLU A 95 24.47 -22.16 58.67
C GLU A 95 24.78 -22.17 57.18
N ALA A 96 25.73 -22.99 56.73
CA ALA A 96 26.03 -23.14 55.30
C ALA A 96 24.83 -23.68 54.50
N ARG A 97 24.04 -24.59 55.08
CA ARG A 97 22.78 -25.06 54.47
C ARG A 97 21.70 -23.97 54.46
N GLN A 98 21.60 -23.16 55.51
CA GLN A 98 20.67 -22.04 55.56
C GLN A 98 21.00 -21.01 54.48
N GLN A 99 22.26 -20.61 54.34
CA GLN A 99 22.69 -19.70 53.26
C GLN A 99 22.39 -20.28 51.88
N GLN A 100 22.57 -21.58 51.69
CA GLN A 100 22.25 -22.24 50.42
C GLN A 100 20.75 -22.27 50.14
N LEU A 101 19.91 -22.45 51.16
CA LEU A 101 18.45 -22.37 51.02
C LEU A 101 18.00 -20.94 50.71
N GLU A 102 18.56 -19.95 51.39
CA GLU A 102 18.27 -18.53 51.18
C GLU A 102 18.69 -18.08 49.76
N GLN A 103 19.85 -18.54 49.28
CA GLN A 103 20.28 -18.30 47.91
C GLN A 103 19.30 -18.93 46.91
N ARG A 104 18.81 -20.15 47.17
CA ARG A 104 17.82 -20.81 46.33
C ARG A 104 16.47 -20.12 46.36
N GLU A 105 16.02 -19.66 47.52
CA GLU A 105 14.79 -18.86 47.66
C GLU A 105 14.89 -17.58 46.84
N ASN A 106 16.02 -16.88 46.89
CA ASN A 106 16.27 -15.70 46.07
C ASN A 106 16.32 -16.01 44.56
N GLU A 107 16.96 -17.13 44.16
CA GLU A 107 16.96 -17.60 42.78
C GLU A 107 15.55 -17.94 42.29
N PHE A 108 14.74 -18.63 43.11
CA PHE A 108 13.35 -18.95 42.80
C PHE A 108 12.49 -17.70 42.68
N ALA A 109 12.65 -16.74 43.60
CA ALA A 109 11.94 -15.46 43.53
C ALA A 109 12.29 -14.67 42.26
N ALA A 110 13.57 -14.61 41.89
CA ALA A 110 14.02 -13.97 40.67
C ALA A 110 13.48 -14.68 39.40
N LEU A 111 13.47 -16.02 39.41
CA LEU A 111 12.92 -16.79 38.30
C LEU A 111 11.42 -16.59 38.15
N GLU A 112 10.68 -16.54 39.27
CA GLU A 112 9.24 -16.28 39.26
C GLU A 112 8.93 -14.88 38.72
N GLN A 113 9.68 -13.86 39.17
CA GLN A 113 9.59 -12.51 38.62
C GLN A 113 9.88 -12.49 37.11
N SER A 114 10.86 -13.26 36.64
CA SER A 114 11.17 -13.35 35.22
C SER A 114 10.03 -13.99 34.40
N LYS A 115 9.34 -15.00 34.96
CA LYS A 115 8.18 -15.62 34.31
C LYS A 115 7.01 -14.65 34.21
N GLU A 116 6.72 -13.92 35.28
CA GLU A 116 5.67 -12.89 35.29
C GLU A 116 5.96 -11.78 34.27
N ALA A 117 7.22 -11.36 34.16
CA ALA A 117 7.65 -10.39 33.15
C ALA A 117 7.49 -10.95 31.72
N LEU A 118 7.83 -12.23 31.50
CA LEU A 118 7.66 -12.88 30.20
C LEU A 118 6.18 -13.05 29.84
N SER A 119 5.33 -13.42 30.80
CA SER A 119 3.88 -13.54 30.56
C SER A 119 3.26 -12.19 30.21
N ALA A 120 3.66 -11.12 30.90
CA ALA A 120 3.20 -9.77 30.58
C ALA A 120 3.66 -9.31 29.19
N GLN A 121 4.89 -9.63 28.79
CA GLN A 121 5.35 -9.36 27.42
C GLN A 121 4.58 -10.14 26.37
N LEU A 122 4.25 -11.41 26.65
CA LEU A 122 3.50 -12.26 25.72
C LEU A 122 2.06 -11.76 25.55
N GLU A 123 1.43 -11.29 26.63
CA GLU A 123 0.13 -10.62 26.58
C GLU A 123 0.19 -9.32 25.76
N THR A 124 1.17 -8.46 26.03
CA THR A 124 1.37 -7.21 25.26
C THR A 124 1.61 -7.48 23.77
N ALA A 125 2.40 -8.51 23.45
CA ALA A 125 2.66 -8.91 22.07
C ALA A 125 1.38 -9.44 21.40
N ASN A 126 0.58 -10.25 22.09
CA ASN A 126 -0.71 -10.73 21.57
C ASN A 126 -1.68 -9.57 21.31
N ASP A 127 -1.75 -8.58 22.21
CA ASP A 127 -2.57 -7.39 21.99
C ASP A 127 -2.11 -6.60 20.76
N SER A 128 -0.79 -6.47 20.58
CA SER A 128 -0.24 -5.80 19.39
C SER A 128 -0.56 -6.55 18.09
N ILE A 129 -0.57 -7.89 18.11
CA ILE A 129 -0.96 -8.71 16.96
C ILE A 129 -2.43 -8.47 16.64
N ALA A 130 -3.31 -8.47 17.63
CA ALA A 130 -4.74 -8.23 17.43
C ALA A 130 -5.01 -6.84 16.83
N ILE A 131 -4.27 -5.81 17.26
CA ILE A 131 -4.36 -4.46 16.70
C ILE A 131 -3.90 -4.44 15.24
N LEU A 132 -2.76 -5.08 14.93
CA LEU A 132 -2.24 -5.14 13.57
C LEU A 132 -3.17 -5.92 12.63
N GLU A 133 -3.82 -6.97 13.10
CA GLU A 133 -4.83 -7.72 12.34
C GLU A 133 -6.06 -6.86 11.98
N ASP A 134 -6.52 -6.01 12.90
CA ASP A 134 -7.60 -5.04 12.61
C ASP A 134 -7.15 -3.99 11.60
N GLU A 135 -5.93 -3.47 11.73
CA GLU A 135 -5.38 -2.47 10.80
C GLU A 135 -5.21 -3.05 9.39
N ILE A 136 -4.70 -4.28 9.27
CA ILE A 136 -4.61 -5.00 7.99
C ILE A 136 -6.01 -5.14 7.39
N SER A 137 -7.00 -5.61 8.18
CA SER A 137 -8.38 -5.77 7.71
C SER A 137 -8.99 -4.46 7.22
N LYS A 138 -8.67 -3.35 7.88
CA LYS A 138 -9.12 -2.00 7.48
C LYS A 138 -8.45 -1.55 6.18
N LEU A 139 -7.14 -1.73 6.05
CA LEU A 139 -6.39 -1.38 4.84
C LEU A 139 -6.85 -2.21 3.64
N GLU A 140 -7.13 -3.50 3.83
CA GLU A 140 -7.68 -4.35 2.77
C GLU A 140 -9.05 -3.88 2.29
N ARG A 141 -9.95 -3.48 3.21
CA ARG A 141 -11.24 -2.90 2.84
C ARG A 141 -11.08 -1.61 2.04
N GLN A 142 -10.20 -0.70 2.50
CA GLN A 142 -9.92 0.54 1.79
C GLN A 142 -9.31 0.31 0.41
N LEU A 143 -8.40 -0.66 0.28
CA LEU A 143 -7.80 -1.02 -1.00
C LEU A 143 -8.85 -1.57 -1.96
N ASN A 144 -9.72 -2.47 -1.50
CA ASN A 144 -10.80 -3.02 -2.31
C ASN A 144 -11.80 -1.95 -2.75
N GLU A 145 -12.17 -1.03 -1.86
CA GLU A 145 -13.03 0.10 -2.18
C GLU A 145 -12.38 1.04 -3.20
N SER A 146 -11.11 1.40 -3.00
CA SER A 146 -10.34 2.21 -3.95
C SER A 146 -10.21 1.52 -5.31
N GLN A 147 -9.95 0.20 -5.33
CA GLN A 147 -9.85 -0.59 -6.57
C GLN A 147 -11.18 -0.60 -7.35
N SER A 148 -12.30 -0.74 -6.63
CA SER A 148 -13.64 -0.66 -7.22
C SER A 148 -13.91 0.73 -7.80
N ASN A 149 -13.63 1.79 -7.04
CA ASN A 149 -13.81 3.18 -7.47
C ASN A 149 -12.96 3.52 -8.71
N VAL A 150 -11.73 3.04 -8.76
CA VAL A 150 -10.85 3.21 -9.94
C VAL A 150 -11.43 2.49 -11.16
N SER A 151 -11.94 1.26 -10.97
CA SER A 151 -12.54 0.49 -12.07
C SER A 151 -13.78 1.16 -12.63
N GLN A 152 -14.67 1.67 -11.76
CA GLN A 152 -15.84 2.44 -12.15
C GLN A 152 -15.44 3.72 -12.88
N SER A 153 -14.48 4.48 -12.33
CA SER A 153 -13.99 5.71 -12.95
C SER A 153 -13.36 5.47 -14.33
N GLN A 154 -12.66 4.36 -14.52
CA GLN A 154 -12.11 3.98 -15.83
C GLN A 154 -13.21 3.67 -16.86
N TYR A 155 -14.28 2.98 -16.43
CA TYR A 155 -15.43 2.70 -17.29
C TYR A 155 -16.12 4.01 -17.72
N ASP A 156 -16.39 4.90 -16.76
CA ASP A 156 -17.03 6.19 -17.01
C ASP A 156 -16.17 7.08 -17.92
N LEU A 157 -14.86 7.13 -17.69
CA LEU A 157 -13.92 7.86 -18.54
C LEU A 157 -13.93 7.35 -19.99
N THR A 158 -13.99 6.03 -20.17
CA THR A 158 -14.03 5.41 -21.50
C THR A 158 -15.34 5.73 -22.21
N SER A 159 -16.47 5.64 -21.50
CA SER A 159 -17.79 6.01 -22.01
C SER A 159 -17.85 7.49 -22.43
N GLN A 160 -17.34 8.40 -21.59
CA GLN A 160 -17.29 9.83 -21.90
C GLN A 160 -16.38 10.15 -23.09
N LYS A 161 -15.24 9.47 -23.23
CA LYS A 161 -14.38 9.60 -24.41
C LYS A 161 -15.10 9.22 -25.70
N GLN A 162 -15.81 8.09 -25.70
CA GLN A 162 -16.61 7.67 -26.86
C GLN A 162 -17.70 8.70 -27.22
N GLN A 163 -18.35 9.29 -26.20
CA GLN A 163 -19.33 10.36 -26.42
C GLN A 163 -18.69 11.62 -27.02
N LEU A 164 -17.50 12.02 -26.54
CA LEU A 164 -16.75 13.15 -27.10
C LEU A 164 -16.36 12.90 -28.56
N ASP A 165 -15.88 11.71 -28.89
CA ASP A 165 -15.52 11.35 -30.25
C ASP A 165 -16.75 11.40 -31.16
N LYS A 166 -17.89 10.87 -30.69
CA LYS A 166 -19.16 10.93 -31.42
C LYS A 166 -19.63 12.37 -31.65
N LEU A 167 -19.67 13.19 -30.60
CA LEU A 167 -20.08 14.59 -30.70
C LEU A 167 -19.15 15.40 -31.60
N THR A 168 -17.86 15.10 -31.58
CA THR A 168 -16.89 15.73 -32.49
C THR A 168 -17.17 15.36 -33.94
N GLY A 169 -17.48 14.09 -34.21
CA GLY A 169 -17.91 13.65 -35.54
C GLY A 169 -19.20 14.31 -36.01
N GLU A 170 -20.23 14.36 -35.15
CA GLU A 170 -21.50 15.02 -35.45
C GLU A 170 -21.31 16.52 -35.70
N LYS A 171 -20.46 17.19 -34.91
CA LYS A 171 -20.12 18.60 -35.11
C LYS A 171 -19.49 18.83 -36.49
N ASN A 172 -18.49 18.03 -36.86
CA ASN A 172 -17.81 18.19 -38.14
C ASN A 172 -18.77 17.96 -39.31
N ALA A 173 -19.62 16.93 -39.24
CA ALA A 173 -20.63 16.66 -40.26
C ALA A 173 -21.64 17.82 -40.39
N LEU A 174 -22.03 18.43 -39.27
CA LEU A 174 -22.93 19.58 -39.27
C LEU A 174 -22.27 20.84 -39.85
N GLU A 175 -20.99 21.05 -39.58
CA GLU A 175 -20.20 22.14 -40.19
C GLU A 175 -20.08 21.96 -41.71
N GLU A 176 -19.82 20.75 -42.20
CA GLU A 176 -19.80 20.44 -43.64
C GLU A 176 -21.16 20.68 -44.29
N ALA A 177 -22.24 20.22 -43.64
CA ALA A 177 -23.60 20.44 -44.14
C ALA A 177 -23.95 21.94 -44.20
N ALA A 178 -23.52 22.73 -43.22
CA ALA A 178 -23.73 24.17 -43.21
C ALA A 178 -22.97 24.88 -44.34
N GLN A 179 -21.73 24.46 -44.63
CA GLN A 179 -20.95 24.99 -45.76
C GLN A 179 -21.61 24.69 -47.10
N LEU A 180 -22.07 23.45 -47.30
CA LEU A 180 -22.76 23.06 -48.53
C LEU A 180 -24.05 23.85 -48.72
N LEU A 181 -24.83 24.03 -47.65
CA LEU A 181 -26.05 24.83 -47.72
C LEU A 181 -25.77 26.30 -48.06
N GLN A 182 -24.68 26.86 -47.53
CA GLN A 182 -24.24 28.22 -47.86
C GLN A 182 -23.84 28.37 -49.34
N GLU A 183 -23.15 27.37 -49.89
CA GLU A 183 -22.81 27.33 -51.31
C GLU A 183 -24.08 27.26 -52.19
N GLN A 184 -25.03 26.41 -51.82
CA GLN A 184 -26.32 26.32 -52.50
C GLN A 184 -27.10 27.64 -52.47
N LEU A 185 -27.14 28.32 -51.32
CA LEU A 185 -27.77 29.64 -51.21
C LEU A 185 -27.10 30.67 -52.13
N THR A 186 -25.77 30.67 -52.19
CA THR A 186 -25.02 31.60 -53.04
C THR A 186 -25.28 31.34 -54.53
N SER A 187 -25.30 30.07 -54.93
CA SER A 187 -25.63 29.65 -56.29
C SER A 187 -27.07 30.02 -56.66
N LEU A 188 -28.02 29.77 -55.76
CA LEU A 188 -29.42 30.10 -55.96
C LEU A 188 -29.61 31.62 -56.09
N GLN A 189 -28.98 32.39 -55.22
CA GLN A 189 -29.02 33.86 -55.27
C GLN A 189 -28.45 34.39 -56.59
N THR A 190 -27.36 33.80 -57.08
CA THR A 190 -26.76 34.17 -58.39
C THR A 190 -27.73 33.86 -59.53
N SER A 191 -28.30 32.65 -59.55
CA SER A 191 -29.27 32.26 -60.60
C SER A 191 -30.53 33.13 -60.56
N TYR A 192 -31.01 33.50 -59.37
CA TYR A 192 -32.12 34.42 -59.20
C TYR A 192 -31.78 35.81 -59.74
N ALA A 193 -30.60 36.35 -59.42
CA ALA A 193 -30.16 37.64 -59.92
C ALA A 193 -30.11 37.67 -61.46
N VAL A 194 -29.52 36.64 -62.08
CA VAL A 194 -29.46 36.51 -63.55
C VAL A 194 -30.85 36.39 -64.16
N ALA A 195 -31.73 35.56 -63.58
CA ALA A 195 -33.09 35.39 -64.05
C ALA A 195 -33.90 36.69 -63.92
N SER A 196 -33.74 37.41 -62.81
CA SER A 196 -34.38 38.70 -62.56
C SER A 196 -33.89 39.76 -63.55
N GLU A 197 -32.59 39.85 -63.81
CA GLU A 197 -32.04 40.78 -64.81
C GLU A 197 -32.59 40.48 -66.22
N LYS A 198 -32.64 39.21 -66.59
CA LYS A 198 -33.22 38.77 -67.88
C LYS A 198 -34.72 39.10 -67.97
N ALA A 199 -35.48 38.86 -66.92
CA ALA A 199 -36.90 39.19 -66.87
C ALA A 199 -37.10 40.72 -67.01
N ASN A 200 -36.37 41.51 -66.23
CA ASN A 200 -36.41 42.98 -66.30
C ASN A 200 -36.07 43.51 -67.70
N PHE A 201 -35.09 42.90 -68.38
CA PHE A 201 -34.78 43.23 -69.77
C PHE A 201 -35.96 42.90 -70.69
N MET A 202 -36.54 41.70 -70.58
CA MET A 202 -37.70 41.32 -71.39
C MET A 202 -38.89 42.25 -71.13
N ASP A 203 -39.20 42.57 -69.88
CA ASP A 203 -40.30 43.46 -69.50
C ASP A 203 -40.08 44.90 -70.02
N SER A 204 -38.83 45.34 -70.07
CA SER A 204 -38.48 46.69 -70.55
C SER A 204 -38.54 46.82 -72.07
N TYR A 205 -38.23 45.77 -72.82
CA TYR A 205 -38.00 45.86 -74.28
C TYR A 205 -38.95 45.04 -75.13
N VAL A 206 -39.56 43.98 -74.60
CA VAL A 206 -40.51 43.12 -75.31
C VAL A 206 -41.93 43.58 -75.02
N VAL A 207 -42.71 43.78 -76.06
CA VAL A 207 -44.13 44.13 -76.00
C VAL A 207 -44.95 43.14 -76.80
N PHE A 208 -46.19 42.94 -76.40
CA PHE A 208 -47.08 41.93 -76.95
C PHE A 208 -48.27 42.58 -77.63
N VAL A 209 -48.60 42.10 -78.83
CA VAL A 209 -49.77 42.57 -79.60
C VAL A 209 -50.76 41.43 -79.72
N ASN A 210 -52.01 41.67 -79.30
CA ASN A 210 -53.09 40.69 -79.44
C ASN A 210 -53.56 40.59 -80.91
N ASN A 211 -54.04 39.42 -81.32
CA ASN A 211 -54.67 39.23 -82.62
C ASN A 211 -56.17 39.63 -82.61
N ASP A 212 -56.48 40.84 -82.12
CA ASP A 212 -57.84 41.36 -82.00
C ASP A 212 -58.12 42.59 -82.89
N GLY A 213 -57.13 43.00 -83.69
CA GLY A 213 -57.23 44.15 -84.59
C GLY A 213 -57.17 45.51 -83.88
N SER A 214 -56.90 45.55 -82.57
CA SER A 214 -56.85 46.80 -81.80
C SER A 214 -55.71 47.76 -82.20
N GLY A 215 -54.65 47.24 -82.81
CA GLY A 215 -53.48 48.04 -83.17
C GLY A 215 -52.64 48.49 -81.97
N LEU A 216 -52.87 47.93 -80.78
CA LEU A 216 -52.17 48.31 -79.55
C LEU A 216 -51.17 47.24 -79.12
N TYR A 217 -50.03 47.66 -78.58
CA TYR A 217 -49.10 46.78 -77.87
C TYR A 217 -49.23 46.93 -76.35
N HIS A 218 -48.95 45.85 -75.64
CA HIS A 218 -49.07 45.69 -74.20
C HIS A 218 -47.77 45.21 -73.56
N THR A 219 -47.56 45.52 -72.29
CA THR A 219 -46.53 44.86 -71.45
C THR A 219 -47.05 43.53 -70.91
N TYR A 220 -46.15 42.67 -70.42
CA TYR A 220 -46.53 41.35 -69.89
C TYR A 220 -47.58 41.43 -68.77
N ASP A 221 -47.42 42.39 -67.85
CA ASP A 221 -48.29 42.59 -66.69
C ASP A 221 -49.60 43.33 -66.98
N CYS A 222 -49.83 43.73 -68.24
CA CYS A 222 -51.01 44.52 -68.58
C CYS A 222 -52.28 43.65 -68.54
N SER A 223 -53.30 44.08 -67.80
CA SER A 223 -54.54 43.30 -67.58
C SER A 223 -55.37 43.05 -68.84
N GLN A 224 -55.18 43.86 -69.88
CA GLN A 224 -55.84 43.73 -71.19
C GLN A 224 -55.12 42.76 -72.13
N PHE A 225 -53.94 42.27 -71.74
CA PHE A 225 -53.19 41.28 -72.52
C PHE A 225 -53.76 39.87 -72.30
N LYS A 226 -54.26 39.23 -73.37
CA LYS A 226 -55.05 37.99 -73.28
C LYS A 226 -54.21 36.71 -73.17
N ARG A 227 -52.89 36.78 -73.40
CA ARG A 227 -51.89 35.70 -73.21
C ARG A 227 -52.15 34.39 -73.98
N ASP A 228 -53.09 34.37 -74.93
CA ASP A 228 -53.50 33.18 -75.69
C ASP A 228 -52.99 33.18 -77.13
N SER A 229 -53.21 34.27 -77.89
CA SER A 229 -52.77 34.46 -79.27
C SER A 229 -52.18 35.85 -79.45
N PHE A 230 -50.85 35.91 -79.47
CA PHE A 230 -50.12 37.18 -79.53
C PHE A 230 -48.85 37.07 -80.36
N TRP A 231 -48.42 38.21 -80.88
CA TRP A 231 -47.07 38.38 -81.40
C TRP A 231 -46.22 39.17 -80.42
N ALA A 232 -44.99 38.73 -80.21
CA ALA A 232 -44.01 39.42 -79.40
C ALA A 232 -43.04 40.20 -80.31
N TYR A 233 -42.93 41.51 -80.07
CA TYR A 233 -42.01 42.38 -80.80
C TYR A 233 -41.14 43.15 -79.80
N SER A 234 -40.00 43.67 -80.27
CA SER A 234 -39.34 44.73 -79.52
C SER A 234 -40.19 46.01 -79.59
N ARG A 235 -40.18 46.84 -78.54
CA ARG A 235 -40.99 48.07 -78.48
C ARG A 235 -40.81 48.96 -79.71
N LYS A 236 -39.56 49.18 -80.13
CA LYS A 236 -39.24 49.98 -81.33
C LYS A 236 -39.77 49.36 -82.62
N LEU A 237 -39.72 48.03 -82.74
CA LEU A 237 -40.23 47.33 -83.92
C LEU A 237 -41.76 47.36 -83.98
N ALA A 238 -42.44 47.21 -82.85
CA ALA A 238 -43.89 47.37 -82.76
C ALA A 238 -44.33 48.77 -83.23
N GLN A 239 -43.67 49.81 -82.73
CA GLN A 239 -43.92 51.20 -83.15
C GLN A 239 -43.65 51.40 -84.64
N SER A 240 -42.54 50.85 -85.16
CA SER A 240 -42.22 50.92 -86.60
C SER A 240 -43.23 50.20 -87.48
N ASN A 241 -43.90 49.17 -86.96
CA ASN A 241 -44.96 48.44 -87.65
C ASN A 241 -46.34 49.10 -87.50
N GLY A 242 -46.42 50.26 -86.83
CA GLY A 242 -47.65 51.05 -86.68
C GLY A 242 -48.51 50.68 -85.48
N TYR A 243 -47.97 49.97 -84.48
CA TYR A 243 -48.68 49.69 -83.23
C TYR A 243 -48.43 50.77 -82.17
N ASP A 244 -49.49 51.23 -81.52
CA ASP A 244 -49.43 52.26 -80.48
C ASP A 244 -49.42 51.67 -79.06
N PRO A 245 -48.85 52.38 -78.06
CA PRO A 245 -48.88 51.93 -76.67
C PRO A 245 -50.31 51.89 -76.12
N CYS A 246 -50.69 50.77 -75.52
CA CYS A 246 -51.94 50.70 -74.76
C CYS A 246 -51.96 51.75 -73.62
N PRO A 247 -53.05 52.52 -73.44
CA PRO A 247 -53.14 53.56 -72.40
C PRO A 247 -52.93 53.08 -70.96
N GLN A 248 -53.13 51.79 -70.69
CA GLN A 248 -52.96 51.18 -69.37
C GLN A 248 -51.53 50.69 -69.12
N CYS A 249 -50.69 50.62 -70.15
CA CYS A 249 -49.31 50.15 -70.05
C CYS A 249 -48.29 51.25 -70.44
N GLN A 250 -48.70 52.54 -70.37
CA GLN A 250 -47.83 53.72 -70.52
C GLN A 250 -47.01 54.00 -69.26
#